data_AF-A0A1M5Z0U9-F1
#
_entry.id   AF-A0A1M5Z0U9-F1
#
_cell.length_a   1.000
_cell.length_b   1.000
_cell.length_c   1.000
_cell.angle_alpha   90.00
_cell.angle_beta   90.00
_cell.angle_gamma   90.00
#
_symmetry.space_group_name_H-M   'P 1'
#
loop_
_entity.id
_entity.type
_entity.pdbx_description
1 polymer ?
#
loop_
_entity_poly.entity_id
_entity_poly.type
_entity_poly.pdbx_seq_one_letter_code
_entity_poly.pdbx_strand_id
1 'polypeptide(L)'
;MSFMNASKVMLRSLFSKPATAMYPVKKREPYAATRGSIENRIQECIFCGICSKKCPTGAIAVSRDGKSWEIDRFKCIACGACVGACPKKCLDMKNNYAPPATKKSTDRFVQQPQPQAEEKPDA
;
A
#
# COMPACT_ATOMS: atom_id res chain seq x y z
N MET A 1 33.91 -23.13 32.75
CA MET A 1 32.67 -22.35 33.03
C MET A 1 31.84 -21.98 31.80
N SER A 2 32.32 -22.15 30.56
CA SER A 2 31.55 -21.80 29.34
C SER A 2 30.47 -22.84 28.96
N PHE A 3 30.74 -24.14 29.13
CA PHE A 3 29.83 -25.23 28.73
C PHE A 3 28.52 -25.31 29.53
N MET A 4 28.52 -25.05 30.84
CA MET A 4 27.30 -25.11 31.66
C MET A 4 26.27 -24.03 31.29
N ASN A 5 26.72 -22.87 30.79
CA ASN A 5 25.84 -21.80 30.34
C ASN A 5 25.14 -22.16 29.03
N ALA A 6 25.84 -22.82 28.10
CA ALA A 6 25.26 -23.29 26.84
C ALA A 6 24.18 -24.35 27.07
N SER A 7 24.45 -25.35 27.92
CA SER A 7 23.46 -26.38 28.27
C SER A 7 22.19 -25.80 28.91
N LYS A 8 22.34 -24.78 29.78
CA LYS A 8 21.21 -24.08 30.42
C LYS A 8 20.35 -23.33 29.41
N VAL A 9 20.97 -22.66 28.43
CA VAL A 9 20.24 -21.95 27.36
C VAL A 9 19.53 -22.95 26.45
N MET A 10 20.16 -24.07 26.10
CA MET A 10 19.55 -25.12 25.28
C MET A 10 18.34 -25.74 25.95
N LEU A 11 18.44 -26.08 27.24
CA LEU A 11 17.32 -26.63 28.00
C LEU A 11 16.16 -25.62 28.11
N ARG A 12 16.47 -24.34 28.36
CA ARG A 12 15.45 -23.27 28.42
C ARG A 12 14.78 -23.03 27.06
N SER A 13 15.53 -23.10 25.97
CA SER A 13 15.01 -22.96 24.61
C SER A 13 14.07 -24.13 24.25
N LEU A 14 14.46 -25.37 24.58
CA LEU A 14 13.69 -26.58 24.30
C LEU A 14 12.28 -26.57 24.95
N PHE A 15 12.16 -26.05 26.17
CA PHE A 15 10.88 -25.97 26.89
C PHE A 15 10.14 -24.64 26.68
N SER A 16 10.68 -23.71 25.89
CA SER A 16 10.00 -22.46 25.56
C SER A 16 9.09 -22.63 24.35
N LYS A 17 8.00 -21.85 24.27
CA LYS A 17 7.14 -21.86 23.08
C LYS A 17 7.93 -21.35 21.87
N PRO A 18 7.75 -21.96 20.68
CA PRO A 18 8.46 -21.52 19.49
C PRO A 18 8.06 -20.08 19.14
N ALA A 19 9.05 -19.26 18.77
CA ALA A 19 8.82 -17.88 18.32
C ALA A 19 8.17 -17.80 16.92
N THR A 20 8.03 -18.93 16.24
CA THR A 20 7.47 -19.02 14.89
C THR A 20 5.96 -18.81 14.89
N ALA A 21 5.45 -18.15 13.85
CA ALA A 21 4.03 -18.15 13.55
C ALA A 21 3.76 -19.19 12.46
N MET A 22 2.64 -19.91 12.56
CA MET A 22 2.26 -20.91 11.56
C MET A 22 1.65 -20.24 10.32
N TYR A 23 2.48 -19.61 9.48
CA TYR A 23 2.04 -19.15 8.16
C TYR A 23 1.84 -20.36 7.23
N PRO A 24 0.78 -20.43 6.40
CA PRO A 24 -0.26 -19.44 6.14
C PRO A 24 -1.50 -19.52 7.05
N VAL A 25 -1.59 -20.53 7.92
CA VAL A 25 -2.78 -20.82 8.76
C VAL A 25 -3.11 -19.69 9.74
N LYS A 26 -2.10 -19.11 10.39
CA LYS A 26 -2.21 -17.98 11.31
C LYS A 26 -1.29 -16.85 10.84
N LYS A 27 -1.87 -15.89 10.11
CA LYS A 27 -1.16 -14.67 9.70
C LYS A 27 -0.95 -13.74 10.90
N ARG A 28 0.18 -13.03 10.93
CA ARG A 28 0.42 -11.98 11.92
C ARG A 28 -0.40 -10.76 11.57
N GLU A 29 -0.99 -10.14 12.58
CA GLU A 29 -1.68 -8.85 12.40
C GLU A 29 -0.66 -7.76 12.10
N PRO A 30 -0.91 -6.90 11.09
CA PRO A 30 0.00 -5.82 10.77
C PRO A 30 -0.06 -4.72 11.82
N TYR A 31 1.09 -4.11 12.13
CA TYR A 31 1.16 -2.96 13.03
C TYR A 31 0.49 -1.73 12.43
N ALA A 32 0.06 -0.78 13.28
CA ALA A 32 -0.68 0.41 12.86
C ALA A 32 0.04 1.23 11.76
N ALA A 33 1.35 1.40 11.85
CA ALA A 33 2.17 2.18 10.91
C ALA A 33 2.81 1.34 9.78
N THR A 34 2.29 0.14 9.53
CA THR A 34 2.79 -0.73 8.46
C THR A 34 2.56 -0.09 7.09
N ARG A 35 3.61 0.00 6.28
CA ARG A 35 3.48 0.45 4.88
C ARG A 35 3.28 -0.76 3.98
N GLY A 36 2.07 -0.91 3.45
CA GLY A 36 1.68 -2.00 2.57
C GLY A 36 1.40 -1.53 1.15
N SER A 37 0.13 -1.31 0.83
CA SER A 37 -0.32 -0.92 -0.51
C SER A 37 -0.79 0.53 -0.55
N ILE A 38 -0.54 1.20 -1.67
CA ILE A 38 -1.04 2.55 -1.93
C ILE A 38 -2.40 2.46 -2.62
N GLU A 39 -3.40 3.15 -2.09
CA GLU A 39 -4.72 3.27 -2.70
C GLU A 39 -5.07 4.74 -2.91
N ASN A 40 -5.73 5.05 -4.02
CA ASN A 40 -6.16 6.42 -4.35
C ASN A 40 -7.68 6.51 -4.34
N ARG A 41 -8.23 7.43 -3.56
CA ARG A 41 -9.63 7.85 -3.66
C ARG A 41 -9.79 8.77 -4.86
N ILE A 42 -9.99 8.15 -6.03
CA ILE A 42 -10.00 8.81 -7.34
C ILE A 42 -11.03 9.94 -7.44
N GLN A 43 -12.15 9.83 -6.72
CA GLN A 43 -13.19 10.86 -6.71
C GLN A 43 -12.72 12.20 -6.12
N GLU A 44 -11.75 12.18 -5.19
CA GLU A 44 -11.17 13.37 -4.57
C GLU A 44 -9.90 13.86 -5.29
N CYS A 45 -9.37 13.05 -6.22
CA CYS A 45 -8.14 13.31 -6.93
C CYS A 45 -8.35 14.40 -7.99
N ILE A 46 -7.54 15.46 -7.92
CA ILE A 46 -7.56 16.56 -8.90
C ILE A 46 -6.54 16.38 -10.03
N PHE A 47 -5.92 15.20 -10.13
CA PHE A 47 -4.91 14.84 -11.15
C PHE A 47 -3.75 15.86 -11.28
N CYS A 48 -3.31 16.44 -10.15
CA CYS A 48 -2.25 17.45 -10.13
C CYS A 48 -0.83 16.92 -10.45
N GLY A 49 -0.62 15.61 -10.42
CA GLY A 49 0.67 14.97 -10.76
C GLY A 49 1.80 15.12 -9.73
N ILE A 50 1.57 15.80 -8.59
CA ILE A 50 2.62 15.98 -7.55
C ILE A 50 3.11 14.62 -7.01
N CYS A 51 2.21 13.65 -6.84
CA CYS A 51 2.55 12.31 -6.39
C CYS A 51 3.47 11.57 -7.36
N SER A 52 3.32 11.80 -8.67
CA SER A 52 4.22 11.25 -9.70
C SER A 52 5.60 11.89 -9.61
N LYS A 53 5.68 13.23 -9.51
CA LYS A 53 6.95 13.96 -9.38
C LYS A 53 7.72 13.62 -8.09
N LYS A 54 7.01 13.30 -7.00
CA LYS A 54 7.62 12.93 -5.71
C LYS A 54 7.96 11.44 -5.61
N CYS A 55 7.54 10.62 -6.57
CA CYS A 55 7.84 9.19 -6.56
C CYS A 55 9.31 8.97 -6.94
N PRO A 56 10.16 8.42 -6.05
CA PRO A 56 11.58 8.25 -6.35
C PRO A 56 11.85 7.22 -7.46
N THR A 57 10.93 6.28 -7.68
CA THR A 57 11.06 5.22 -8.69
C THR A 57 10.25 5.47 -9.95
N GLY A 58 9.50 6.59 -10.03
CA GLY A 58 8.61 6.86 -11.16
C GLY A 58 7.48 5.83 -11.32
N ALA A 59 7.02 5.20 -10.23
CA ALA A 59 5.98 4.18 -10.26
C ALA A 59 4.58 4.73 -10.58
N ILE A 60 4.35 6.03 -10.42
CA ILE A 60 3.04 6.66 -10.58
C ILE A 60 3.02 7.50 -11.86
N ALA A 61 2.02 7.29 -12.71
CA ALA A 61 1.71 8.15 -13.85
C ALA A 61 0.35 8.81 -13.66
N VAL A 62 0.23 10.08 -14.05
CA VAL A 62 -1.01 10.86 -13.91
C VAL A 62 -1.27 11.58 -15.22
N SER A 63 -2.47 11.38 -15.79
CA SER A 63 -2.95 12.14 -16.94
C SER A 63 -4.07 13.07 -16.48
N ARG A 64 -3.86 14.38 -16.66
CA ARG A 64 -4.87 15.39 -16.33
C ARG A 64 -5.99 15.41 -17.36
N ASP A 65 -5.63 15.31 -18.64
CA ASP A 65 -6.58 15.29 -19.76
C ASP A 65 -7.42 14.01 -19.74
N GLY A 66 -6.77 12.87 -19.52
CA GLY A 66 -7.42 11.56 -19.43
C GLY A 66 -8.08 11.27 -18.09
N LYS A 67 -8.03 12.20 -17.12
CA LYS A 67 -8.46 12.01 -15.72
C LYS A 67 -8.09 10.63 -15.19
N SER A 68 -6.85 10.22 -15.45
CA SER A 68 -6.33 8.90 -15.12
C SER A 68 -5.18 8.97 -14.12
N TRP A 69 -5.16 7.99 -13.24
CA TRP A 69 -4.09 7.78 -12.28
C TRP A 69 -3.68 6.31 -12.35
N GLU A 70 -2.39 6.08 -12.58
CA GLU A 70 -1.82 4.75 -12.79
C GLU A 70 -0.69 4.50 -11.81
N ILE A 71 -0.60 3.29 -11.29
CA ILE A 71 0.50 2.84 -10.44
C ILE A 71 1.06 1.49 -10.90
N ASP A 72 2.35 1.48 -11.22
CA ASP A 72 3.13 0.26 -11.43
C ASP A 72 3.51 -0.32 -10.07
N ARG A 73 2.86 -1.43 -9.70
CA ARG A 73 3.03 -2.08 -8.39
C ARG A 73 4.44 -2.65 -8.21
N PHE A 74 5.11 -3.01 -9.30
CA PHE A 74 6.46 -3.58 -9.26
C PHE A 74 7.55 -2.52 -9.08
N LYS A 75 7.30 -1.28 -9.52
CA LYS A 75 8.20 -0.14 -9.27
C LYS A 75 7.98 0.52 -7.91
N CYS A 76 6.83 0.29 -7.29
CA CYS A 76 6.48 0.91 -6.02
C CYS A 76 7.26 0.30 -4.85
N ILE A 77 8.08 1.11 -4.17
CA ILE A 77 8.85 0.71 -2.97
C ILE A 77 8.12 0.97 -1.64
N ALA A 78 6.82 1.30 -1.68
CA ALA A 78 5.98 1.57 -0.51
C ALA A 78 6.55 2.61 0.48
N CYS A 79 7.29 3.62 0.00
CA CYS A 79 7.93 4.63 0.85
C CYS A 79 6.95 5.64 1.48
N GLY A 80 5.78 5.84 0.88
CA GLY A 80 4.76 6.78 1.34
C GLY A 80 4.99 8.25 0.98
N ALA A 81 6.01 8.58 0.18
CA ALA A 81 6.29 9.96 -0.24
C ALA A 81 5.11 10.60 -0.99
N CYS A 82 4.40 9.83 -1.81
CA CYS A 82 3.22 10.28 -2.53
C CYS A 82 2.03 10.61 -1.62
N VAL A 83 1.83 9.83 -0.54
CA VAL A 83 0.78 10.06 0.47
C VAL A 83 1.02 11.39 1.17
N GLY A 84 2.25 11.62 1.66
CA GLY A 84 2.62 12.87 2.33
C GLY A 84 2.60 14.09 1.42
N ALA A 85 2.88 13.92 0.12
CA ALA A 85 2.92 15.01 -0.84
C ALA A 85 1.55 15.38 -1.43
N CYS A 86 0.51 14.57 -1.23
CA CYS A 86 -0.79 14.80 -1.84
C CYS A 86 -1.53 15.97 -1.16
N PRO A 87 -1.81 17.09 -1.86
CA PRO A 87 -2.47 18.24 -1.24
C PRO A 87 -3.92 17.95 -0.84
N LYS A 88 -4.61 17.10 -1.60
CA LYS A 88 -5.99 16.66 -1.31
C LYS A 88 -6.07 15.51 -0.32
N LYS A 89 -4.93 14.93 0.10
CA LYS A 89 -4.87 13.77 1.00
C LYS A 89 -5.77 12.60 0.55
N CYS A 90 -5.88 12.40 -0.76
CA CYS A 90 -6.70 11.33 -1.36
C CYS A 90 -5.97 9.99 -1.50
N LEU A 91 -4.65 9.97 -1.23
CA LEU A 91 -3.83 8.76 -1.24
C LEU A 91 -3.70 8.21 0.17
N ASP A 92 -4.00 6.92 0.34
CA ASP A 92 -3.86 6.21 1.61
C ASP A 92 -2.81 5.12 1.53
N MET A 93 -2.13 4.88 2.65
CA MET A 93 -1.30 3.69 2.86
C MET A 93 -2.13 2.64 3.59
N LYS A 94 -2.42 1.52 2.93
CA LYS A 94 -3.06 0.36 3.54
C LYS A 94 -2.02 -0.57 4.15
N ASN A 95 -2.43 -1.24 5.22
CA ASN A 95 -1.58 -2.19 5.95
C ASN A 95 -1.53 -3.59 5.32
N ASN A 96 -2.11 -3.77 4.13
CA ASN A 96 -2.08 -5.02 3.39
C ASN A 96 -0.83 -5.11 2.51
N TYR A 97 -0.20 -6.28 2.47
CA TYR A 97 0.89 -6.55 1.53
C TYR A 97 0.32 -7.11 0.23
N ALA A 98 0.97 -6.76 -0.89
CA ALA A 98 0.64 -7.37 -2.17
C ALA A 98 0.93 -8.88 -2.11
N PRO A 99 0.01 -9.74 -2.59
CA PRO A 99 0.31 -11.15 -2.77
C PRO A 99 1.42 -11.33 -3.81
N PRO A 100 2.14 -12.46 -3.79
CA PRO A 100 3.09 -12.78 -4.86
C PRO A 100 2.35 -12.81 -6.20
N ALA A 101 2.84 -12.04 -7.18
CA ALA A 101 2.25 -11.93 -8.51
C ALA A 101 3.18 -12.57 -9.54
N THR A 102 2.60 -13.30 -10.49
CA THR A 102 3.33 -13.95 -11.59
C THR A 102 3.59 -13.01 -12.78
N LYS A 103 2.87 -11.89 -12.84
CA LYS A 103 2.95 -10.91 -13.94
C LYS A 103 3.12 -9.51 -13.36
N LYS A 104 3.78 -8.65 -14.13
CA LYS A 104 3.86 -7.22 -13.83
C LYS A 104 2.48 -6.59 -14.05
N SER A 105 1.92 -5.96 -13.01
CA SER A 105 0.62 -5.30 -13.07
C SER A 105 0.78 -3.79 -12.88
N THR A 106 0.05 -3.06 -13.71
CA THR A 106 -0.16 -1.62 -13.58
C THR A 106 -1.63 -1.41 -13.32
N ASP A 107 -1.96 -0.84 -12.17
CA ASP A 107 -3.34 -0.55 -11.84
C ASP A 107 -3.69 0.82 -12.42
N ARG A 108 -4.63 0.85 -13.36
CA ARG A 108 -5.12 2.07 -13.98
C ARG A 108 -6.50 2.41 -13.45
N PHE A 109 -6.62 3.61 -12.90
CA PHE A 109 -7.88 4.13 -12.41
C PHE A 109 -8.25 5.39 -13.19
N VAL A 110 -9.50 5.45 -13.64
CA VAL A 110 -10.06 6.60 -14.36
C VAL A 110 -11.25 7.10 -13.57
N GLN A 111 -11.37 8.41 -13.38
CA GLN A 111 -12.60 8.96 -12.81
C GLN A 111 -13.69 8.84 -13.87
N GLN A 112 -14.60 7.88 -13.70
CA GLN A 112 -15.82 7.84 -14.50
C GLN A 112 -16.57 9.17 -14.27
N PRO A 113 -17.12 9.78 -15.33
CA PRO A 113 -18.01 10.92 -15.15
C PRO A 113 -19.16 10.48 -14.24
N GLN A 114 -19.38 11.20 -13.15
CA GLN A 114 -20.59 11.01 -12.35
C GLN A 114 -21.79 11.31 -13.27
N PRO A 115 -22.86 10.49 -13.28
CA PRO A 115 -24.10 10.86 -13.93
C PRO A 115 -24.50 12.23 -13.41
N GLN A 116 -24.65 13.20 -14.31
CA GLN A 116 -25.05 14.55 -13.97
C GLN A 116 -26.37 14.48 -13.21
N ALA A 117 -26.43 15.16 -12.07
CA ALA A 117 -27.66 15.36 -11.31
C ALA A 117 -28.79 15.74 -12.27
N GLU A 118 -29.90 15.01 -12.21
CA GLU A 118 -31.13 15.31 -12.94
C GLU A 118 -31.43 16.81 -12.84
N GLU A 119 -31.51 17.50 -13.97
CA GLU A 119 -32.13 18.81 -14.05
C GLU A 119 -33.53 18.66 -13.46
N LYS A 120 -33.75 19.26 -12.29
CA LYS A 120 -35.12 19.47 -11.80
C LYS A 120 -35.83 20.27 -12.89
N PRO A 121 -36.94 19.78 -13.47
CA PRO A 121 -37.74 20.61 -14.35
C PRO A 121 -38.20 21.82 -13.54
N ASP A 122 -37.87 23.00 -14.04
CA ASP A 122 -38.37 24.27 -13.52
C ASP A 122 -39.90 24.20 -13.48
N ALA A 123 -40.45 24.50 -12.30
CA ALA A 123 -41.88 24.59 -12.06
C ALA A 123 -42.49 25.81 -12.74
#